data_AF-A0A349KW61-F1
#
_entry.id   AF-A0A349KW61-F1
#
_cell.length_a   1.000
_cell.length_b   1.000
_cell.length_c   1.000
_cell.angle_alpha   90.00
_cell.angle_beta   90.00
_cell.angle_gamma   90.00
#
_symmetry.space_group_name_H-M   'P 1'
#
loop_
_entity.id
_entity.type
_entity.pdbx_description
1 polymer ?
#
loop_
_entity_poly.entity_id
_entity_poly.type
_entity_poly.pdbx_seq_one_letter_code
_entity_poly.pdbx_strand_id
1 'polypeptide(L)'
;MLQDTLLFAAPANMLVSLVAGLFGLLFGSFLNVVIYRVPKMMQRESDNYVAAESGLELPHTDHFSLVAPRSSCPHCGHRITALENIPVLSYLVLRGKCSACKAPISARYPA
;
A
#
# COMPACT_ATOMS: atom_id res chain seq x y z
N MET A 1 -20.31 3.12 37.56
CA MET A 1 -19.21 2.29 38.12
C MET A 1 -18.68 1.23 37.16
N LEU A 2 -19.51 0.57 36.32
CA LEU A 2 -19.01 -0.27 35.20
C LEU A 2 -19.37 0.28 33.80
N GLN A 3 -19.95 1.48 33.73
CA GLN A 3 -20.19 2.23 32.49
C GLN A 3 -19.01 3.18 32.17
N ASP A 4 -18.16 3.41 33.18
CA ASP A 4 -17.10 4.41 33.21
C ASP A 4 -15.73 3.75 32.98
N THR A 5 -15.67 2.56 32.38
CA THR A 5 -14.42 1.79 32.30
C THR A 5 -14.11 1.25 30.92
N LEU A 6 -14.84 1.69 29.89
CA LEU A 6 -14.52 1.41 28.49
C LEU A 6 -14.39 2.72 27.68
N LEU A 7 -13.35 3.52 27.97
CA LEU A 7 -12.73 4.54 27.08
C LEU A 7 -13.54 5.82 26.76
N PHE A 8 -13.65 6.69 27.76
CA PHE A 8 -14.27 8.01 27.79
C PHE A 8 -13.92 9.00 26.65
N ALA A 9 -14.85 9.16 25.71
CA ALA A 9 -15.43 10.45 25.36
C ALA A 9 -16.85 10.16 24.86
N ALA A 10 -17.81 11.06 25.12
CA ALA A 10 -19.10 11.06 24.40
C ALA A 10 -18.79 10.85 22.91
N PRO A 11 -19.54 10.00 22.16
CA PRO A 11 -19.23 9.70 20.77
C PRO A 11 -18.97 11.05 20.11
N ALA A 12 -17.72 11.34 19.78
CA ALA A 12 -17.40 12.58 19.11
C ALA A 12 -18.33 12.54 17.90
N ASN A 13 -19.34 13.41 17.92
CA ASN A 13 -20.38 13.63 16.91
C ASN A 13 -20.12 12.76 15.69
N MET A 14 -20.97 11.80 15.33
CA MET A 14 -20.75 10.82 14.24
C MET A 14 -19.83 11.30 13.10
N LEU A 15 -20.00 12.55 12.67
CA LEU A 15 -19.04 13.36 11.91
C LEU A 15 -17.54 13.24 12.30
N VAL A 16 -17.09 13.60 13.51
CA VAL A 16 -15.68 13.50 13.94
C VAL A 16 -15.19 12.06 13.90
N SER A 17 -16.01 11.08 14.29
CA SER A 17 -15.61 9.66 14.18
C SER A 17 -15.41 9.25 12.72
N LEU A 18 -16.29 9.67 11.81
CA LEU A 18 -16.15 9.44 10.37
C LEU A 18 -14.92 10.16 9.79
N VAL A 19 -14.67 11.40 10.20
CA VAL A 19 -13.50 12.18 9.76
C VAL A 19 -12.21 11.52 10.24
N ALA A 20 -12.15 11.10 11.51
CA ALA A 20 -11.00 10.38 12.06
C ALA A 20 -10.77 9.04 11.35
N GLY A 21 -11.84 8.29 11.07
CA GLY A 21 -11.76 7.04 10.31
C GLY A 21 -11.26 7.24 8.88
N LEU A 22 -11.78 8.26 8.18
CA LEU A 22 -11.33 8.61 6.82
C LEU A 22 -9.86 9.03 6.83
N PHE A 23 -9.46 9.89 7.79
CA PHE A 23 -8.07 10.30 7.96
C PHE A 23 -7.17 9.09 8.23
N GLY A 24 -7.57 8.19 9.14
CA GLY A 24 -6.86 6.96 9.41
C GLY A 24 -6.69 6.07 8.18
N LEU A 25 -7.72 5.95 7.33
CA LEU A 25 -7.64 5.20 6.07
C LEU A 25 -6.69 5.86 5.05
N LEU A 26 -6.73 7.19 4.93
CA LEU A 26 -5.84 7.93 4.02
C LEU A 26 -4.38 7.80 4.46
N PHE A 27 -4.09 8.04 5.75
CA PHE A 27 -2.75 7.91 6.30
C PHE A 27 -2.28 6.45 6.26
N GLY A 28 -3.10 5.51 6.72
CA GLY A 28 -2.78 4.08 6.68
C GLY A 28 -2.46 3.58 5.27
N SER A 29 -3.21 4.03 4.26
CA SER A 29 -2.92 3.71 2.85
C SER A 29 -1.55 4.21 2.40
N PHE A 30 -1.15 5.41 2.81
CA PHE A 30 0.15 5.97 2.49
C PHE A 30 1.28 5.22 3.22
N LEU A 31 1.12 4.94 4.51
CA LEU A 31 2.10 4.19 5.29
C LEU A 31 2.34 2.79 4.71
N ASN A 32 1.30 2.12 4.17
CA ASN A 32 1.48 0.83 3.50
C ASN A 32 2.42 0.91 2.27
N VAL A 33 2.36 2.02 1.52
CA VAL A 33 3.28 2.26 0.40
C VAL A 33 4.71 2.46 0.91
N VAL A 34 4.89 3.24 1.97
CA VAL A 34 6.21 3.53 2.57
C VAL A 34 6.86 2.27 3.13
N ILE A 35 6.13 1.51 3.95
CA ILE A 35 6.62 0.29 4.63
C ILE A 35 7.15 -0.73 3.61
N TYR A 36 6.52 -0.83 2.44
CA TYR A 36 7.00 -1.72 1.40
C TYR A 36 8.13 -1.14 0.56
N ARG A 37 7.96 0.08 0.06
CA ARG A 37 8.83 0.61 -1.00
C ARG A 37 10.18 1.08 -0.48
N VAL A 38 10.23 1.64 0.73
CA VAL A 38 11.49 2.12 1.32
C VAL A 38 12.53 1.01 1.46
N PRO A 39 12.25 -0.13 2.13
CA PRO A 39 13.27 -1.18 2.25
C PRO A 39 13.68 -1.73 0.88
N LYS A 40 12.76 -1.77 -0.09
CA LYS A 40 13.06 -2.22 -1.45
C LYS A 40 13.96 -1.24 -2.22
N MET A 41 13.78 0.07 -2.05
CA MET A 41 14.69 1.08 -2.61
C MET A 41 16.10 0.92 -2.06
N MET A 42 16.22 0.76 -0.73
CA MET A 42 17.51 0.58 -0.07
C MET A 42 18.21 -0.71 -0.53
N GLN A 43 17.46 -1.80 -0.70
CA GLN A 43 17.99 -3.06 -1.23
C GLN A 43 18.54 -2.88 -2.65
N ARG A 44 17.76 -2.24 -3.55
CA ARG A 44 18.20 -1.99 -4.92
C ARG A 44 19.46 -1.14 -5.00
N GLU A 45 19.56 -0.12 -4.16
CA GLU A 45 20.75 0.74 -4.06
C GLU A 45 21.97 -0.05 -3.58
N SER A 46 21.79 -0.90 -2.55
CA SER A 46 22.84 -1.80 -2.06
C SER A 46 23.31 -2.79 -3.14
N ASP A 47 22.39 -3.39 -3.88
CA ASP A 47 22.70 -4.35 -4.95
C ASP A 47 23.53 -3.68 -6.07
N ASN A 48 23.15 -2.46 -6.45
CA ASN A 48 23.89 -1.65 -7.41
C ASN A 48 25.28 -1.24 -6.90
N TYR A 49 25.41 -0.89 -5.62
CA TYR A 49 26.70 -0.56 -5.01
C TYR A 49 27.66 -1.76 -5.07
N VAL A 50 27.20 -2.95 -4.69
CA VAL A 50 28.00 -4.18 -4.75
C VAL A 50 28.40 -4.53 -6.18
N ALA A 51 27.48 -4.39 -7.14
CA ALA A 51 27.78 -4.64 -8.55
C ALA A 51 28.85 -3.68 -9.10
N ALA A 52 28.74 -2.38 -8.79
CA ALA A 52 29.70 -1.37 -9.21
C ALA A 52 31.10 -1.64 -8.66
N GLU A 53 31.22 -2.01 -7.38
CA GLU A 53 32.51 -2.33 -6.76
C GLU A 53 33.11 -3.63 -7.30
N SER A 54 32.25 -4.59 -7.65
CA SER A 54 32.67 -5.88 -8.23
C SER A 54 33.00 -5.80 -9.73
N GLY A 55 32.86 -4.63 -10.35
CA GLY A 55 33.03 -4.46 -11.80
C GLY A 55 31.97 -5.18 -12.63
N LEU A 56 30.82 -5.52 -12.04
CA LEU A 56 29.69 -6.14 -12.70
C LEU A 56 28.73 -5.06 -13.26
N GLU A 57 27.87 -5.48 -14.19
CA GLU A 57 26.80 -4.62 -14.68
C GLU A 57 25.75 -4.35 -13.60
N LEU A 58 25.17 -3.15 -13.63
CA LEU A 58 24.17 -2.72 -12.65
C LEU A 58 22.86 -3.52 -12.83
N PRO A 59 22.41 -4.29 -11.82
CA PRO A 59 21.19 -5.10 -11.92
C PRO A 59 19.90 -4.26 -11.99
N HIS A 60 19.89 -3.06 -11.41
CA HIS A 60 18.70 -2.21 -11.31
C HIS A 60 18.96 -0.83 -11.89
N THR A 61 18.65 -0.65 -13.17
CA THR A 61 18.78 0.64 -13.88
C THR A 61 17.44 1.40 -13.98
N ASP A 62 16.33 0.74 -13.63
CA ASP A 62 15.00 1.34 -13.65
C ASP A 62 14.75 2.26 -12.45
N HIS A 63 14.08 3.39 -12.70
CA HIS A 63 13.71 4.32 -11.63
C HIS A 63 12.59 3.74 -10.75
N PHE A 64 12.91 3.50 -9.48
CA PHE A 64 11.98 3.01 -8.47
C PHE A 64 11.93 3.96 -7.28
N SER A 65 10.77 4.55 -7.05
CA SER A 65 10.50 5.52 -6.00
C SER A 65 9.22 5.17 -5.22
N LEU A 66 8.86 6.04 -4.28
CA LEU A 66 7.61 5.91 -3.53
C LEU A 66 6.36 5.96 -4.43
N VAL A 67 6.41 6.73 -5.52
CA VAL A 67 5.26 6.98 -6.40
C VAL A 67 5.35 6.27 -7.75
N ALA A 68 6.56 5.86 -8.16
CA ALA A 68 6.81 5.20 -9.43
C ALA A 68 7.58 3.88 -9.22
N PRO A 69 7.32 2.82 -10.00
CA PRO A 69 6.26 2.68 -10.97
C PRO A 69 4.88 2.59 -10.31
N ARG A 70 3.83 2.79 -11.11
CA ARG A 70 2.44 2.65 -10.66
C ARG A 70 2.14 1.20 -10.25
N SER A 71 1.24 1.04 -9.28
CA SER A 71 0.74 -0.28 -8.87
C SER A 71 0.20 -1.05 -10.08
N SER A 72 0.57 -2.32 -10.19
CA SER A 72 0.17 -3.19 -11.29
C SER A 72 -0.17 -4.58 -10.75
N CYS A 73 -1.08 -5.28 -11.43
CA CYS A 73 -1.45 -6.65 -11.05
C CYS A 73 -0.26 -7.60 -11.22
N PRO A 74 0.11 -8.42 -10.22
CA PRO A 74 1.24 -9.35 -10.32
C PRO A 74 0.99 -10.49 -11.31
N HIS A 75 -0.28 -10.77 -11.67
CA HIS A 75 -0.62 -11.87 -12.58
C HIS A 75 -0.64 -11.46 -14.05
N CYS A 76 -1.11 -10.25 -14.36
CA CYS A 76 -1.35 -9.83 -15.75
C CYS A 76 -0.70 -8.48 -16.13
N GLY A 77 -0.07 -7.78 -15.19
CA GLY A 77 0.55 -6.48 -15.45
C GLY A 77 -0.44 -5.33 -15.65
N HIS A 78 -1.76 -5.56 -15.47
CA HIS A 78 -2.77 -4.49 -15.55
C HIS A 78 -2.40 -3.34 -14.61
N ARG A 79 -2.34 -2.11 -15.15
CA ARG A 79 -2.03 -0.91 -14.39
C ARG A 79 -3.24 -0.51 -13.55
N ILE A 80 -3.07 -0.55 -12.24
CA ILE A 80 -4.12 -0.20 -11.28
C ILE A 80 -4.40 1.30 -11.36
N THR A 81 -5.66 1.63 -11.64
CA THR A 81 -6.18 2.99 -11.68
C THR A 81 -6.32 3.56 -10.27
N ALA A 82 -6.51 4.88 -10.15
CA ALA A 82 -6.68 5.51 -8.84
C ALA A 82 -7.91 4.98 -8.10
N LEU A 83 -9.01 4.70 -8.82
CA LEU A 83 -10.24 4.16 -8.23
C LEU A 83 -10.07 2.73 -7.71
N GLU A 84 -9.29 1.91 -8.42
CA GLU A 84 -8.96 0.54 -8.00
C GLU A 84 -8.00 0.53 -6.80
N ASN A 85 -7.33 1.65 -6.52
CA ASN A 85 -6.39 1.80 -5.41
C ASN A 85 -7.03 2.45 -4.16
N ILE A 86 -8.36 2.70 -4.14
CA ILE A 86 -9.06 3.25 -2.98
C ILE A 86 -9.14 2.17 -1.88
N PRO A 87 -8.52 2.39 -0.69
CA PRO A 87 -8.45 1.39 0.37
C PRO A 87 -9.82 0.87 0.78
N VAL A 88 -9.91 -0.44 1.02
CA VAL A 88 -11.12 -1.18 1.47
C VAL A 88 -12.27 -1.16 0.45
N LEU A 89 -12.68 0.01 -0.04
CA LEU A 89 -13.79 0.19 -0.98
C LEU A 89 -13.55 -0.54 -2.30
N SER A 90 -12.40 -0.34 -2.94
CA SER A 90 -12.12 -1.01 -4.22
C SER A 90 -12.04 -2.53 -4.07
N TYR A 91 -11.45 -3.01 -2.97
CA TYR A 91 -11.32 -4.44 -2.66
C TYR A 91 -12.70 -5.10 -2.48
N LEU A 92 -13.62 -4.46 -1.77
CA LEU A 92 -14.98 -4.96 -1.58
C LEU A 92 -15.77 -4.98 -2.90
N VAL A 93 -15.71 -3.90 -3.69
CA VAL A 93 -16.40 -3.80 -4.99
C VAL A 93 -15.87 -4.83 -5.98
N LEU A 94 -14.54 -5.01 -6.05
CA LEU A 94 -13.89 -5.98 -6.92
C LEU A 94 -13.91 -7.42 -6.34
N ARG A 95 -14.45 -7.60 -5.13
CA ARG A 95 -14.49 -8.89 -4.41
C ARG A 95 -13.12 -9.55 -4.26
N GLY A 96 -12.09 -8.75 -3.99
CA GLY A 96 -10.71 -9.20 -3.84
C GLY A 96 -10.10 -9.78 -5.12
N LYS A 97 -10.50 -9.30 -6.30
CA LYS A 97 -10.00 -9.78 -7.60
C LYS A 97 -9.51 -8.64 -8.48
N CYS A 98 -8.58 -8.93 -9.38
CA CYS A 98 -8.17 -7.97 -10.41
C CYS A 98 -9.36 -7.64 -11.35
N SER A 99 -9.55 -6.38 -11.70
CA SER A 99 -10.60 -5.95 -12.64
C SER A 99 -10.42 -6.51 -14.04
N ALA A 100 -9.18 -6.67 -14.50
CA ALA A 100 -8.83 -7.18 -15.83
C ALA A 100 -8.83 -8.72 -15.88
N CYS A 101 -7.91 -9.39 -15.18
CA CYS A 101 -7.74 -10.84 -15.29
C CYS A 101 -8.55 -11.67 -14.28
N LYS A 102 -9.26 -11.04 -13.33
CA LYS A 102 -10.05 -11.70 -12.27
C LYS A 102 -9.26 -12.61 -11.31
N ALA A 103 -7.93 -12.64 -11.40
CA ALA A 103 -7.09 -13.34 -10.44
C ALA A 103 -7.28 -12.77 -9.02
N PRO A 104 -7.23 -13.62 -7.97
CA PRO A 104 -7.38 -13.17 -6.59
C PRO A 104 -6.24 -12.24 -6.16
N ILE A 105 -6.56 -11.20 -5.40
CA ILE A 105 -5.61 -10.30 -4.76
C ILE A 105 -5.59 -10.65 -3.27
N SER A 106 -4.40 -10.86 -2.70
CA SER A 106 -4.26 -11.21 -1.29
C SER A 106 -4.78 -10.09 -0.38
N ALA A 107 -5.44 -10.47 0.72
CA ALA A 107 -5.81 -9.54 1.78
C ALA A 107 -4.62 -9.10 2.64
N ARG A 108 -3.52 -9.87 2.62
CA ARG A 108 -2.26 -9.59 3.33
C ARG A 108 -1.21 -9.08 2.36
N TYR A 109 -0.49 -8.06 2.79
CA TYR A 109 0.64 -7.50 2.07
C TYR A 109 1.97 -7.88 2.75
N PRO A 110 3.05 -8.17 2.00
CA PRO A 110 3.09 -8.53 0.58
C PRO A 110 2.58 -9.98 0.38
N ALA A 111 2.11 -10.30 -0.83
CA ALA A 111 1.89 -11.68 -1.27
C ALA A 111 3.22 -12.38 -1.60
#